data_AF-A0A8T7CPZ3-F1
#
_entry.id   AF-A0A8T7CPZ3-F1
#
_cell.length_a   1.000
_cell.length_b   1.000
_cell.length_c   1.000
_cell.angle_alpha   90.00
_cell.angle_beta   90.00
_cell.angle_gamma   90.00
#
_symmetry.space_group_name_H-M   'P 1'
#
loop_
_entity.id
_entity.type
_entity.pdbx_description
1 polymer ?
#
loop_
_entity_poly.entity_id
_entity_poly.type
_entity_poly.pdbx_seq_one_letter_code
_entity_poly.pdbx_strand_id
1 'polypeptide(L)'
;RERADEIINGMRIMQHALQAGECIIGIEDNKVEAFAALRNALGDAQDIQLVRIPTRYPAGGEKQLIYTLTGKQVPSHGLPLDVGIVCHNVGTAAAIYRAIVHGEPLLSRIVTLTGSGIPQPRNLEVLFGTSIKELLAQVHADTDTLGKLIMGGPMMGFEVSHTDAPVIKTTNCLLAQHQRDVEKPQAAMPCIRCGECTTVCPALLLPQQLYWYAQSREFDRVQDYHLFDCIECGCCSYVCPSQIPLVQYYRFAKTEIWQQEHDKQKSDAARQRHESRLERLEREKQEKKERHARKASALKKKDATGNDKAADPKKAAIMAALERVQQKKQQAHIEPKNVDHLTKAQQHEIDEADARRAAAHKQDQESSS
;
A
#
# COMPACT_ATOMS: atom_id res chain seq x y z
N ARG A 1 15.07 28.48 14.29
CA ARG A 1 14.78 29.90 14.62
C ARG A 1 13.99 29.95 15.92
N GLU A 2 12.74 29.52 15.91
CA GLU A 2 11.83 29.65 17.07
C GLU A 2 11.98 28.56 18.13
N ARG A 3 12.24 27.31 17.73
CA ARG A 3 12.31 26.14 18.63
C ARG A 3 13.65 25.43 18.56
N ALA A 4 14.75 26.19 18.55
CA ALA A 4 16.08 25.63 18.40
C ALA A 4 16.44 24.67 19.55
N ASP A 5 16.16 25.07 20.79
CA ASP A 5 16.44 24.26 21.97
C ASP A 5 15.66 22.94 21.99
N GLU A 6 14.39 22.96 21.59
CA GLU A 6 13.57 21.74 21.47
C GLU A 6 14.16 20.78 20.44
N ILE A 7 14.64 21.29 19.30
CA ILE A 7 15.28 20.46 18.26
C ILE A 7 16.56 19.84 18.81
N ILE A 8 17.45 20.64 19.42
CA ILE A 8 18.73 20.14 19.95
C ILE A 8 18.50 19.08 21.04
N ASN A 9 17.62 19.36 22.01
CA ASN A 9 17.33 18.41 23.08
C ASN A 9 16.61 17.15 22.56
N GLY A 10 15.70 17.30 21.59
CA GLY A 10 15.08 16.17 20.91
C GLY A 10 16.09 15.29 20.19
N MET A 11 17.05 15.89 19.51
CA MET A 11 18.13 15.17 18.85
C MET A 11 19.04 14.43 19.83
N ARG A 12 19.38 15.03 20.99
CA ARG A 12 20.13 14.35 22.05
C ARG A 12 19.39 13.12 22.58
N ILE A 13 18.08 13.24 22.78
CA ILE A 13 17.24 12.12 23.20
C ILE A 13 17.25 11.01 22.13
N MET A 14 17.08 11.37 20.86
CA MET A 14 17.13 10.42 19.75
C MET A 14 18.51 9.75 19.64
N GLN A 15 19.58 10.51 19.77
CA GLN A 15 20.95 10.00 19.73
C GLN A 15 21.18 8.98 20.85
N HIS A 16 20.73 9.29 22.07
CA HIS A 16 20.79 8.34 23.19
C HIS A 16 19.93 7.10 22.93
N ALA A 17 18.68 7.25 22.50
CA ALA A 17 17.79 6.11 22.26
C ALA A 17 18.31 5.16 21.16
N LEU A 18 18.92 5.72 20.11
CA LEU A 18 19.48 4.97 19.00
C LEU A 18 20.92 4.50 19.24
N GLN A 19 21.56 4.93 20.32
CA GLN A 19 23.00 4.74 20.58
C GLN A 19 23.86 5.18 19.38
N ALA A 20 23.46 6.28 18.74
CA ALA A 20 24.13 6.78 17.55
C ALA A 20 25.47 7.44 17.93
N GLY A 21 26.57 6.95 17.34
CA GLY A 21 27.91 7.47 17.61
C GLY A 21 28.16 8.88 17.05
N GLU A 22 27.44 9.26 15.98
CA GLU A 22 27.54 10.58 15.35
C GLU A 22 26.14 11.16 15.13
N CYS A 23 26.01 12.48 15.29
CA CYS A 23 24.78 13.20 15.06
C CYS A 23 25.06 14.45 14.21
N ILE A 24 24.34 14.61 13.10
CA ILE A 24 24.58 15.68 12.12
C ILE A 24 23.26 16.39 11.81
N ILE A 25 23.27 17.72 11.83
CA ILE A 25 22.21 18.59 11.34
C ILE A 25 22.67 19.22 10.03
N GLY A 26 22.06 18.83 8.92
CA GLY A 26 22.19 19.52 7.64
C GLY A 26 21.21 20.68 7.55
N ILE A 27 21.70 21.89 7.23
CA ILE A 27 20.86 23.07 7.03
C ILE A 27 21.27 23.85 5.79
N GLU A 28 20.30 24.24 4.96
CA GLU A 28 20.56 25.02 3.75
C GLU A 28 21.30 26.33 4.09
N ASP A 29 22.28 26.68 3.26
CA ASP A 29 23.14 27.86 3.43
C ASP A 29 22.37 29.20 3.42
N ASN A 30 21.20 29.24 2.78
CA ASN A 30 20.31 30.39 2.77
C ASN A 30 19.53 30.60 4.09
N LYS A 31 19.56 29.65 5.04
CA LYS A 31 18.82 29.74 6.32
C LYS A 31 19.67 30.30 7.45
N VAL A 32 20.28 31.46 7.23
CA VAL A 32 21.27 32.07 8.15
C VAL A 32 20.76 32.20 9.59
N GLU A 33 19.56 32.73 9.81
CA GLU A 33 18.97 32.87 11.15
C GLU A 33 18.71 31.53 11.84
N ALA A 34 18.35 30.48 11.07
CA ALA A 34 18.10 29.17 11.63
C ALA A 34 19.42 28.50 12.05
N PHE A 35 20.46 28.66 11.24
CA PHE A 35 21.82 28.22 11.57
C PHE A 35 22.31 28.92 12.84
N ALA A 36 22.13 30.24 12.93
CA ALA A 36 22.53 31.01 14.10
C ALA A 36 21.79 30.56 15.37
N ALA A 37 20.46 30.37 15.29
CA ALA A 37 19.67 29.89 16.43
C ALA A 37 20.10 28.50 16.91
N LEU A 38 20.33 27.55 15.99
CA LEU A 38 20.80 26.20 16.35
C LEU A 38 22.22 26.23 16.92
N ARG A 39 23.11 27.05 16.35
CA ARG A 39 24.47 27.22 16.88
C ARG A 39 24.45 27.79 18.29
N ASN A 40 23.58 28.77 18.56
CA ASN A 40 23.43 29.34 19.90
C ASN A 40 22.87 28.31 20.89
N ALA A 41 21.88 27.51 20.48
CA ALA A 41 21.31 26.44 21.31
C ALA A 41 22.32 25.31 21.60
N LEU A 42 23.26 25.05 20.69
CA LEU A 42 24.36 24.11 20.92
C LEU A 42 25.41 24.67 21.88
N GLY A 43 25.67 25.98 21.86
CA GLY A 43 26.74 26.60 22.63
C GLY A 43 28.10 26.03 22.25
N ASP A 44 28.88 25.62 23.26
CA ASP A 44 30.21 24.99 23.08
C ASP A 44 30.15 23.46 22.95
N ALA A 45 28.94 22.87 22.99
CA ALA A 45 28.78 21.43 22.89
C ALA A 45 29.14 20.92 21.49
N GLN A 46 29.83 19.78 21.42
CA GLN A 46 30.28 19.15 20.18
C GLN A 46 29.61 17.80 19.91
N ASP A 47 28.52 17.50 20.62
CA ASP A 47 27.78 16.24 20.50
C ASP A 47 26.96 16.15 19.20
N ILE A 48 26.64 17.29 18.60
CA ILE A 48 25.92 17.39 17.32
C ILE A 48 26.69 18.30 16.36
N GLN A 49 26.96 17.81 15.16
CA GLN A 49 27.63 18.55 14.11
C GLN A 49 26.63 19.36 13.27
N LEU A 50 26.79 20.67 13.21
CA LEU A 50 25.95 21.56 12.40
C LEU A 50 26.64 21.88 11.06
N VAL A 51 26.08 21.38 9.96
CA VAL A 51 26.68 21.45 8.62
C VAL A 51 25.79 22.26 7.69
N ARG A 52 26.38 23.24 6.98
CA ARG A 52 25.67 23.97 5.92
C ARG A 52 25.69 23.17 4.63
N ILE A 53 24.54 23.04 3.98
CA ILE A 53 24.39 22.37 2.68
C ILE A 53 23.98 23.39 1.60
N PRO A 54 24.36 23.19 0.33
CA PRO A 54 23.97 24.09 -0.75
C PRO A 54 22.45 24.16 -0.93
N THR A 55 21.91 25.36 -1.14
CA THR A 55 20.49 25.55 -1.52
C THR A 55 20.25 25.10 -2.96
N ARG A 56 20.17 23.79 -3.20
CA ARG A 56 19.89 23.20 -4.52
C ARG A 56 18.88 22.07 -4.39
N TYR A 57 17.79 22.12 -5.14
CA TYR A 57 16.83 21.01 -5.14
C TYR A 57 17.39 19.78 -5.89
N PRO A 58 17.21 18.54 -5.40
CA PRO A 58 16.59 18.13 -4.13
C PRO A 58 17.62 17.73 -3.03
N ALA A 59 18.45 18.66 -2.56
CA ALA A 59 19.45 18.39 -1.51
C ALA A 59 18.82 17.90 -0.18
N GLY A 60 17.56 18.23 0.08
CA GLY A 60 16.81 17.73 1.24
C GLY A 60 16.23 16.32 1.09
N GLY A 61 16.38 15.66 -0.07
CA GLY A 61 16.00 14.26 -0.24
C GLY A 61 16.88 13.34 0.60
N GLU A 62 16.32 12.30 1.22
CA GLU A 62 17.03 11.46 2.20
C GLU A 62 18.35 10.90 1.66
N LYS A 63 18.33 10.24 0.49
CA LYS A 63 19.56 9.70 -0.13
C LYS A 63 20.56 10.80 -0.49
N GLN A 64 20.09 11.93 -1.03
CA GLN A 64 20.94 13.07 -1.43
C GLN A 64 21.57 13.76 -0.21
N LEU A 65 20.82 13.90 0.88
CA LEU A 65 21.27 14.51 2.11
C LEU A 65 22.34 13.64 2.78
N ILE A 66 22.09 12.33 2.88
CA ILE A 66 23.07 11.35 3.38
C ILE A 66 24.38 11.44 2.60
N TYR A 67 24.31 11.42 1.27
CA TYR A 67 25.50 11.51 0.43
C TYR A 67 26.23 12.84 0.60
N THR A 68 25.49 13.95 0.68
CA THR A 68 26.07 15.30 0.82
C THR A 68 26.78 15.48 2.17
N LEU A 69 26.23 14.90 3.24
CA LEU A 69 26.78 15.04 4.60
C LEU A 69 27.87 14.00 4.90
N THR A 70 27.79 12.79 4.34
CA THR A 70 28.63 11.65 4.75
C THR A 70 29.47 11.04 3.62
N GLY A 71 29.18 11.38 2.36
CA GLY A 71 29.78 10.74 1.19
C GLY A 71 29.30 9.30 0.93
N LYS A 72 28.47 8.71 1.81
CA LYS A 72 27.96 7.35 1.66
C LYS A 72 26.77 7.32 0.71
N GLN A 73 26.72 6.30 -0.15
CA GLN A 73 25.59 6.07 -1.06
C GLN A 73 24.67 4.99 -0.49
N VAL A 74 23.38 5.29 -0.38
CA VAL A 74 22.37 4.30 -0.02
C VAL A 74 22.14 3.37 -1.20
N PRO A 75 22.25 2.04 -1.03
CA PRO A 75 22.12 1.10 -2.14
C PRO A 75 20.75 1.18 -2.82
N SER A 76 20.71 0.76 -4.09
CA SER A 76 19.44 0.53 -4.81
C SER A 76 18.61 -0.50 -4.05
N HIS A 77 17.31 -0.26 -3.91
CA HIS A 77 16.37 -1.06 -3.12
C HIS A 77 16.69 -1.22 -1.61
N GLY A 78 17.77 -0.60 -1.12
CA GLY A 78 18.11 -0.60 0.30
C GLY A 78 17.59 0.62 1.05
N LEU A 79 17.76 0.58 2.37
CA LEU A 79 17.40 1.61 3.31
C LEU A 79 18.66 2.34 3.80
N PRO A 80 18.54 3.60 4.27
CA PRO A 80 19.62 4.28 5.00
C PRO A 80 20.23 3.44 6.12
N LEU A 81 19.43 2.56 6.74
CA LEU A 81 19.88 1.67 7.79
C LEU A 81 20.97 0.68 7.29
N ASP A 82 20.96 0.31 6.01
CA ASP A 82 21.97 -0.60 5.42
C ASP A 82 23.36 0.04 5.38
N VAL A 83 23.44 1.37 5.46
CA VAL A 83 24.71 2.12 5.60
C VAL A 83 24.94 2.66 7.02
N GLY A 84 24.11 2.20 7.98
CA GLY A 84 24.18 2.54 9.40
C GLY A 84 23.68 3.95 9.73
N ILE A 85 22.78 4.50 8.92
CA ILE A 85 22.29 5.87 9.08
C ILE A 85 20.78 5.89 9.27
N VAL A 86 20.32 6.76 10.18
CA VAL A 86 18.91 7.08 10.34
C VAL A 86 18.73 8.57 10.06
N CYS A 87 17.85 8.91 9.12
CA CYS A 87 17.57 10.28 8.74
C CYS A 87 16.18 10.68 9.22
N HIS A 88 16.09 11.80 9.95
CA HIS A 88 14.83 12.30 10.49
C HIS A 88 14.66 13.80 10.21
N ASN A 89 13.42 14.22 10.03
CA ASN A 89 13.08 15.63 9.90
C ASN A 89 13.26 16.34 11.27
N VAL A 90 13.70 17.59 11.26
CA VAL A 90 13.83 18.43 12.47
C VAL A 90 12.53 18.58 13.26
N GLY A 91 11.38 18.57 12.59
CA GLY A 91 10.08 18.59 13.28
C GLY A 91 9.83 17.33 14.11
N THR A 92 10.40 16.20 13.71
CA THR A 92 10.35 14.95 14.48
C THR A 92 11.17 15.07 15.76
N ALA A 93 12.36 15.67 15.70
CA ALA A 93 13.18 15.90 16.89
C ALA A 93 12.45 16.79 17.91
N ALA A 94 11.91 17.93 17.47
CA ALA A 94 11.13 18.82 18.35
C ALA A 94 9.92 18.09 18.97
N ALA A 95 9.20 17.28 18.19
CA ALA A 95 8.07 16.51 18.71
C ALA A 95 8.50 15.45 19.74
N ILE A 96 9.65 14.79 19.55
CA ILE A 96 10.19 13.80 20.50
C ILE A 96 10.54 14.47 21.82
N TYR A 97 11.17 15.65 21.77
CA TYR A 97 11.44 16.43 22.98
C TYR A 97 10.14 16.73 23.75
N ARG A 98 9.12 17.25 23.07
CA ARG A 98 7.82 17.55 23.70
C ARG A 98 7.14 16.30 24.27
N ALA A 99 7.17 15.18 23.55
CA ALA A 99 6.58 13.94 24.01
C ALA A 99 7.25 13.40 25.28
N ILE A 100 8.58 13.45 25.36
CA ILE A 100 9.33 12.83 26.46
C ILE A 100 9.45 13.77 27.67
N VAL A 101 9.73 15.05 27.43
CA VAL A 101 9.99 16.01 28.51
C VAL A 101 8.69 16.63 29.03
N HIS A 102 7.71 16.86 28.15
CA HIS A 102 6.46 17.52 28.51
C HIS A 102 5.25 16.58 28.54
N GLY A 103 5.40 15.32 28.12
CA GLY A 103 4.29 14.36 28.05
C GLY A 103 3.27 14.70 26.96
N GLU A 104 3.64 15.53 25.98
CA GLU A 104 2.73 16.04 24.96
C GLU A 104 2.75 15.14 23.72
N PRO A 105 1.64 14.47 23.36
CA PRO A 105 1.58 13.69 22.13
C PRO A 105 1.64 14.61 20.90
N LEU A 106 1.95 14.04 19.74
CA LEU A 106 1.93 14.78 18.48
C LEU A 106 0.49 15.11 18.07
N LEU A 107 0.01 16.28 18.48
CA LEU A 107 -1.34 16.79 18.19
C LEU A 107 -1.37 17.78 17.02
N SER A 108 -0.25 18.46 16.79
CA SER A 108 -0.10 19.51 15.79
C SER A 108 1.14 19.32 14.93
N ARG A 109 1.19 20.06 13.83
CA ARG A 109 2.40 20.22 13.03
C ARG A 109 2.49 21.63 12.45
N ILE A 110 3.70 22.04 12.07
CA ILE A 110 3.88 23.26 11.29
C ILE A 110 3.47 23.00 9.83
N VAL A 111 2.57 23.82 9.30
CA VAL A 111 2.10 23.82 7.92
C VAL A 111 2.47 25.15 7.27
N THR A 112 3.20 25.10 6.17
CA THR A 112 3.50 26.28 5.36
C THR A 112 2.34 26.57 4.41
N LEU A 113 1.76 27.76 4.47
CA LEU A 113 0.76 28.24 3.54
C LEU A 113 1.43 29.25 2.60
N THR A 114 1.50 28.93 1.31
CA THR A 114 2.11 29.82 0.31
C THR A 114 1.48 29.68 -1.09
N GLY A 115 1.96 30.46 -2.05
CA GLY A 115 1.48 30.49 -3.43
C GLY A 115 0.71 31.76 -3.78
N SER A 116 0.45 31.95 -5.08
CA SER A 116 -0.16 33.18 -5.59
C SER A 116 -1.63 33.37 -5.20
N GLY A 117 -2.31 32.29 -4.81
CA GLY A 117 -3.67 32.32 -4.27
C GLY A 117 -3.75 32.63 -2.78
N ILE A 118 -2.60 32.86 -2.12
CA ILE A 118 -2.55 33.16 -0.67
C ILE A 118 -2.05 34.60 -0.48
N PRO A 119 -2.94 35.54 -0.11
CA PRO A 119 -2.57 36.94 0.11
C PRO A 119 -1.57 37.14 1.25
N GLN A 120 -1.63 36.29 2.28
CA GLN A 120 -0.78 36.40 3.47
C GLN A 120 -0.03 35.09 3.78
N PRO A 121 1.03 34.75 3.02
CA PRO A 121 1.81 33.55 3.24
C PRO A 121 2.43 33.50 4.63
N ARG A 122 2.34 32.34 5.30
CA ARG A 122 2.89 32.14 6.65
C ARG A 122 3.00 30.66 7.01
N ASN A 123 3.74 30.38 8.07
CA ASN A 123 3.75 29.08 8.71
C ASN A 123 2.77 29.11 9.88
N LEU A 124 1.92 28.09 10.01
CA LEU A 124 0.99 27.92 11.13
C LEU A 124 1.27 26.62 11.85
N GLU A 125 1.16 26.62 13.17
CA GLU A 125 1.02 25.37 13.94
C GLU A 125 -0.44 24.95 13.92
N VAL A 126 -0.72 23.78 13.35
CA VAL A 126 -2.09 23.34 13.04
C VAL A 126 -2.33 21.97 13.65
N LEU A 127 -3.47 21.82 14.31
CA LEU A 127 -3.93 20.54 14.86
C LEU A 127 -4.26 19.56 13.73
N PHE A 128 -4.00 18.28 13.95
CA PHE A 128 -4.47 17.26 13.02
C PHE A 128 -5.99 17.20 13.00
N GLY A 129 -6.55 17.03 11.81
CA GLY A 129 -8.00 17.03 11.61
C GLY A 129 -8.59 18.40 11.27
N THR A 130 -7.87 19.52 11.50
CA THR A 130 -8.32 20.84 11.05
C THR A 130 -8.51 20.83 9.54
N SER A 131 -9.63 21.37 9.05
CA SER A 131 -9.93 21.36 7.62
C SER A 131 -9.05 22.34 6.85
N ILE A 132 -8.64 21.99 5.64
CA ILE A 132 -7.88 22.89 4.76
C ILE A 132 -8.64 24.22 4.54
N LYS A 133 -9.97 24.17 4.45
CA LYS A 133 -10.85 25.33 4.35
C LYS A 133 -10.63 26.33 5.49
N GLU A 134 -10.57 25.86 6.74
CA GLU A 134 -10.28 26.71 7.90
C GLU A 134 -8.89 27.34 7.80
N LEU A 135 -7.88 26.59 7.34
CA LEU A 135 -6.52 27.12 7.16
C LEU A 135 -6.49 28.23 6.10
N LEU A 136 -7.18 28.04 4.98
CA LEU A 136 -7.27 29.02 3.91
C LEU A 136 -7.95 30.31 4.39
N ALA A 137 -8.99 30.20 5.22
CA ALA A 137 -9.64 31.35 5.83
C ALA A 137 -8.68 32.16 6.74
N GLN A 138 -7.80 31.49 7.49
CA GLN A 138 -6.79 32.14 8.37
C GLN A 138 -5.77 33.00 7.60
N VAL A 139 -5.56 32.72 6.31
CA VAL A 139 -4.65 33.48 5.44
C VAL A 139 -5.39 34.32 4.40
N HIS A 140 -6.71 34.46 4.57
CA HIS A 140 -7.60 35.21 3.69
C HIS A 140 -7.51 34.79 2.23
N ALA A 141 -7.24 33.50 1.98
CA ALA A 141 -7.29 32.94 0.63
C ALA A 141 -8.74 32.82 0.19
N ASP A 142 -9.05 33.41 -0.95
CA ASP A 142 -10.38 33.33 -1.56
C ASP A 142 -10.50 32.03 -2.36
N THR A 143 -11.36 31.13 -1.88
CA THR A 143 -11.54 29.81 -2.50
C THR A 143 -12.17 29.88 -3.89
N ASP A 144 -12.90 30.95 -4.22
CA ASP A 144 -13.58 31.09 -5.50
C ASP A 144 -12.61 31.48 -6.63
N THR A 145 -11.48 32.10 -6.27
CA THR A 145 -10.40 32.50 -7.20
C THR A 145 -9.22 31.53 -7.21
N LEU A 146 -9.26 30.48 -6.37
CA LEU A 146 -8.27 29.40 -6.39
C LEU A 146 -8.42 28.54 -7.65
N GLY A 147 -7.30 28.31 -8.32
CA GLY A 147 -7.24 27.45 -9.50
C GLY A 147 -6.73 26.06 -9.17
N LYS A 148 -5.63 25.96 -8.40
CA LYS A 148 -5.07 24.70 -7.92
C LYS A 148 -4.65 24.81 -6.48
N LEU A 149 -4.92 23.76 -5.71
CA LEU A 149 -4.41 23.61 -4.36
C LEU A 149 -3.57 22.35 -4.28
N ILE A 150 -2.30 22.50 -3.91
CA ILE A 150 -1.33 21.41 -3.90
C ILE A 150 -0.89 21.15 -2.46
N MET A 151 -1.05 19.91 -1.98
CA MET A 151 -0.46 19.46 -0.73
C MET A 151 0.98 19.00 -0.99
N GLY A 152 1.93 19.68 -0.36
CA GLY A 152 3.36 19.46 -0.54
C GLY A 152 4.04 20.63 -1.26
N GLY A 153 5.15 20.34 -1.94
CA GLY A 153 5.90 21.32 -2.74
C GLY A 153 5.44 21.37 -4.19
N PRO A 154 5.90 22.35 -4.98
CA PRO A 154 5.50 22.54 -6.39
C PRO A 154 5.86 21.36 -7.30
N MET A 155 6.86 20.55 -6.93
CA MET A 155 7.37 19.47 -7.78
C MET A 155 6.74 18.11 -7.45
N MET A 156 6.70 17.74 -6.16
CA MET A 156 6.26 16.43 -5.70
C MET A 156 4.86 16.42 -5.07
N GLY A 157 4.28 17.59 -4.83
CA GLY A 157 2.96 17.71 -4.23
C GLY A 157 1.87 17.14 -5.12
N PHE A 158 0.73 16.83 -4.51
CA PHE A 158 -0.47 16.36 -5.21
C PHE A 158 -1.60 17.37 -5.08
N GLU A 159 -2.42 17.45 -6.11
CA GLU A 159 -3.59 18.31 -6.11
C GLU A 159 -4.63 17.80 -5.12
N VAL A 160 -5.15 18.70 -4.29
CA VAL A 160 -6.21 18.44 -3.33
C VAL A 160 -7.54 18.77 -3.99
N SER A 161 -8.38 17.76 -4.16
CA SER A 161 -9.67 17.92 -4.85
C SER A 161 -10.72 18.67 -4.04
N HIS A 162 -10.64 18.64 -2.71
CA HIS A 162 -11.63 19.25 -1.82
C HIS A 162 -10.97 19.94 -0.62
N THR A 163 -11.39 21.17 -0.32
CA THR A 163 -10.89 21.95 0.82
C THR A 163 -11.39 21.45 2.18
N ASP A 164 -12.38 20.55 2.21
CA ASP A 164 -12.81 19.88 3.44
C ASP A 164 -11.84 18.77 3.90
N ALA A 165 -10.84 18.43 3.08
CA ALA A 165 -9.83 17.46 3.46
C ALA A 165 -9.06 17.92 4.72
N PRO A 166 -8.81 17.00 5.68
CA PRO A 166 -8.16 17.36 6.93
C PRO A 166 -6.65 17.52 6.74
N VAL A 167 -6.06 18.36 7.58
CA VAL A 167 -4.61 18.37 7.81
C VAL A 167 -4.22 17.07 8.51
N ILE A 168 -3.28 16.35 7.90
CA ILE A 168 -2.76 15.08 8.40
C ILE A 168 -1.26 15.17 8.65
N LYS A 169 -0.67 14.09 9.18
CA LYS A 169 0.77 14.02 9.54
C LYS A 169 1.69 14.42 8.38
N THR A 170 1.30 14.14 7.14
CA THR A 170 2.09 14.40 5.93
C THR A 170 1.85 15.79 5.32
N THR A 171 0.89 16.58 5.82
CA THR A 171 0.53 17.91 5.29
C THR A 171 1.58 18.96 5.68
N ASN A 172 2.76 18.94 5.07
CA ASN A 172 3.84 19.87 5.37
C ASN A 172 3.60 21.30 4.85
N CYS A 173 2.99 21.40 3.66
CA CYS A 173 2.82 22.64 2.94
C CYS A 173 1.52 22.56 2.15
N LEU A 174 0.81 23.68 2.04
CA LEU A 174 -0.28 23.89 1.11
C LEU A 174 0.11 25.04 0.19
N LEU A 175 0.26 24.72 -1.09
CA LEU A 175 0.58 25.65 -2.15
C LEU A 175 -0.68 25.96 -2.94
N ALA A 176 -1.22 27.17 -2.78
CA ALA A 176 -2.44 27.60 -3.44
C ALA A 176 -2.11 28.53 -4.61
N GLN A 177 -2.57 28.18 -5.81
CA GLN A 177 -2.38 28.95 -7.03
C GLN A 177 -3.67 29.65 -7.41
N HIS A 178 -3.58 30.94 -7.73
CA HIS A 178 -4.70 31.70 -8.27
C HIS A 178 -5.03 31.20 -9.69
N GLN A 179 -6.31 31.18 -10.08
CA GLN A 179 -6.77 30.69 -11.40
C GLN A 179 -5.99 31.27 -12.58
N ARG A 180 -5.73 32.59 -12.54
CA ARG A 180 -4.95 33.31 -13.55
C ARG A 180 -3.51 32.79 -13.75
N ASP A 181 -2.92 32.18 -12.72
CA ASP A 181 -1.54 31.69 -12.74
C ASP A 181 -1.47 30.18 -13.01
N VAL A 182 -2.63 29.51 -13.09
CA VAL A 182 -2.70 28.13 -13.53
C VAL A 182 -2.50 28.11 -15.03
N GLU A 183 -1.25 27.90 -15.44
CA GLU A 183 -0.94 27.66 -16.85
C GLU A 183 -1.76 26.47 -17.37
N LYS A 184 -2.41 26.67 -18.52
CA LYS A 184 -3.02 25.56 -19.24
C LYS A 184 -1.90 24.56 -19.57
N PRO A 185 -2.08 23.26 -19.28
CA PRO A 185 -1.09 22.27 -19.68
C PRO A 185 -0.90 22.40 -21.19
N GLN A 186 0.31 22.76 -21.63
CA GLN A 186 0.55 22.71 -23.07
C GLN A 186 0.67 21.25 -23.48
N ALA A 187 0.25 20.95 -24.71
CA ALA A 187 0.31 19.60 -25.21
C ALA A 187 1.77 19.13 -25.23
N ALA A 188 2.03 17.93 -24.70
CA ALA A 188 3.35 17.33 -24.75
C ALA A 188 3.76 17.18 -26.22
N MET A 189 4.91 17.73 -26.57
CA MET A 189 5.50 17.62 -27.91
C MET A 189 6.40 16.39 -28.00
N PRO A 190 6.72 15.89 -29.21
CA PRO A 190 7.67 14.80 -29.37
C PRO A 190 9.03 15.09 -28.73
N CYS A 191 9.65 14.06 -28.17
CA CYS A 191 10.98 14.17 -27.56
C CYS A 191 12.05 14.48 -28.61
N ILE A 192 12.71 15.63 -28.48
CA ILE A 192 13.79 16.07 -29.39
C ILE A 192 15.19 15.53 -29.02
N ARG A 193 15.26 14.69 -27.99
CA ARG A 193 16.50 14.05 -27.50
C ARG A 193 17.63 15.02 -27.11
N CYS A 194 17.28 16.13 -26.47
CA CYS A 194 18.24 17.15 -26.03
C CYS A 194 19.17 16.72 -24.87
N GLY A 195 18.82 15.69 -24.09
CA GLY A 195 19.66 15.17 -22.99
C GLY A 195 19.57 15.94 -21.66
N GLU A 196 18.88 17.08 -21.61
CA GLU A 196 18.77 17.94 -20.42
C GLU A 196 18.23 17.18 -19.19
N CYS A 197 17.27 16.28 -19.41
CA CYS A 197 16.66 15.48 -18.37
C CYS A 197 17.67 14.58 -17.63
N THR A 198 18.71 14.11 -18.31
CA THR A 198 19.80 13.31 -17.72
C THR A 198 20.72 14.18 -16.87
N THR A 199 21.10 15.36 -17.37
CA THR A 199 22.00 16.30 -16.69
C THR A 199 21.45 16.74 -15.32
N VAL A 200 20.13 16.90 -15.22
CA VAL A 200 19.49 17.37 -13.98
C VAL A 200 19.03 16.24 -13.06
N CYS A 201 19.21 14.97 -13.45
CA CYS A 201 18.71 13.84 -12.67
C CYS A 201 19.56 13.64 -11.39
N PRO A 202 19.00 13.85 -10.18
CA PRO A 202 19.75 13.70 -8.93
C PRO A 202 20.05 12.24 -8.56
N ALA A 203 19.39 11.29 -9.24
CA ALA A 203 19.60 9.85 -9.09
C ALA A 203 20.50 9.28 -10.19
N LEU A 204 21.05 10.14 -11.07
CA LEU A 204 21.93 9.75 -12.19
C LEU A 204 21.32 8.66 -13.10
N LEU A 205 20.00 8.67 -13.26
CA LEU A 205 19.28 7.77 -14.15
C LEU A 205 19.33 8.28 -15.60
N LEU A 206 18.74 7.51 -16.52
CA LEU A 206 18.52 7.89 -17.91
C LEU A 206 17.01 8.14 -18.18
N PRO A 207 16.46 9.32 -17.82
CA PRO A 207 15.03 9.60 -17.94
C PRO A 207 14.47 9.40 -19.34
N GLN A 208 15.27 9.71 -20.36
CA GLN A 208 14.86 9.50 -21.75
C GLN A 208 14.56 8.02 -22.03
N GLN A 209 15.46 7.10 -21.65
CA GLN A 209 15.28 5.66 -21.88
C GLN A 209 14.10 5.13 -21.06
N LEU A 210 14.04 5.51 -19.78
CA LEU A 210 12.90 5.18 -18.91
C LEU A 210 11.58 5.63 -19.51
N TYR A 211 11.52 6.81 -20.13
CA TYR A 211 10.31 7.33 -20.75
C TYR A 211 9.88 6.49 -21.95
N TRP A 212 10.79 6.17 -22.86
CA TRP A 212 10.47 5.35 -24.04
C TRP A 212 9.97 3.97 -23.63
N TYR A 213 10.65 3.30 -22.70
CA TYR A 213 10.21 1.98 -22.23
C TYR A 213 8.90 2.05 -21.43
N ALA A 214 8.69 3.08 -20.60
CA ALA A 214 7.45 3.27 -19.87
C ALA A 214 6.27 3.57 -20.81
N GLN A 215 6.48 4.41 -21.84
CA GLN A 215 5.48 4.73 -22.85
C GLN A 215 5.07 3.50 -23.67
N SER A 216 6.05 2.67 -24.04
CA SER A 216 5.83 1.42 -24.77
C SER A 216 5.36 0.25 -23.90
N ARG A 217 5.19 0.45 -22.58
CA ARG A 217 4.83 -0.59 -21.60
C ARG A 217 5.84 -1.76 -21.55
N GLU A 218 7.10 -1.52 -21.88
CA GLU A 218 8.20 -2.49 -21.78
C GLU A 218 8.74 -2.55 -20.34
N PHE A 219 7.93 -3.02 -19.40
CA PHE A 219 8.20 -2.90 -17.96
C PHE A 219 9.44 -3.66 -17.47
N ASP A 220 9.81 -4.77 -18.13
CA ASP A 220 11.05 -5.49 -17.81
C ASP A 220 12.28 -4.59 -18.05
N ARG A 221 12.32 -3.92 -19.21
CA ARG A 221 13.41 -2.98 -19.54
C ARG A 221 13.39 -1.75 -18.65
N VAL A 222 12.20 -1.25 -18.29
CA VAL A 222 12.07 -0.15 -17.33
C VAL A 222 12.75 -0.50 -16.00
N GLN A 223 12.62 -1.75 -15.55
CA GLN A 223 13.28 -2.25 -14.33
C GLN A 223 14.79 -2.42 -14.52
N ASP A 224 15.24 -2.93 -15.68
CA ASP A 224 16.67 -3.04 -16.02
C ASP A 224 17.37 -1.67 -15.99
N TYR A 225 16.64 -0.59 -16.25
CA TYR A 225 17.10 0.80 -16.16
C TYR A 225 16.85 1.45 -14.79
N HIS A 226 16.63 0.64 -13.76
CA HIS A 226 16.52 1.05 -12.36
C HIS A 226 15.44 2.10 -12.09
N LEU A 227 14.24 1.96 -12.69
CA LEU A 227 13.12 2.89 -12.46
C LEU A 227 12.83 3.09 -10.96
N PHE A 228 13.00 2.06 -10.13
CA PHE A 228 12.70 2.14 -8.70
C PHE A 228 13.64 3.05 -7.90
N ASP A 229 14.80 3.41 -8.46
CA ASP A 229 15.66 4.46 -7.87
C ASP A 229 15.18 5.88 -8.19
N CYS A 230 14.21 6.03 -9.10
CA CYS A 230 13.61 7.33 -9.38
C CYS A 230 12.83 7.83 -8.16
N ILE A 231 13.25 8.95 -7.57
CA ILE A 231 12.57 9.58 -6.44
C ILE A 231 11.39 10.48 -6.83
N GLU A 232 10.98 10.48 -8.10
CA GLU A 232 9.85 11.26 -8.61
C GLU A 232 9.94 12.77 -8.34
N CYS A 233 11.17 13.30 -8.26
CA CYS A 233 11.43 14.70 -7.90
C CYS A 233 10.98 15.73 -8.94
N GLY A 234 10.64 15.33 -10.16
CA GLY A 234 10.14 16.24 -11.20
C GLY A 234 11.20 17.04 -11.95
N CYS A 235 12.49 16.99 -11.57
CA CYS A 235 13.54 17.77 -12.23
C CYS A 235 13.57 17.55 -13.76
N CYS A 236 13.45 16.30 -14.19
CA CYS A 236 13.48 15.94 -15.61
C CYS A 236 12.26 16.46 -16.39
N SER A 237 11.07 16.46 -15.79
CA SER A 237 9.85 17.01 -16.40
C SER A 237 9.92 18.52 -16.52
N TYR A 238 10.44 19.19 -15.48
CA TYR A 238 10.53 20.65 -15.43
C TYR A 238 11.44 21.23 -16.52
N VAL A 239 12.61 20.61 -16.76
CA VAL A 239 13.56 21.10 -17.77
C VAL A 239 13.25 20.63 -19.19
N CYS A 240 12.20 19.82 -19.39
CA CYS A 240 11.91 19.25 -20.70
C CYS A 240 11.37 20.33 -21.66
N PRO A 241 12.08 20.68 -22.74
CA PRO A 241 11.59 21.68 -23.69
C PRO A 241 10.34 21.22 -24.44
N SER A 242 10.13 19.90 -24.55
CA SER A 242 8.94 19.30 -25.15
C SER A 242 7.76 19.17 -24.16
N GLN A 243 7.91 19.62 -22.91
CA GLN A 243 6.89 19.54 -21.85
C GLN A 243 6.32 18.14 -21.62
N ILE A 244 7.17 17.12 -21.79
CA ILE A 244 6.78 15.73 -21.56
C ILE A 244 6.65 15.52 -20.05
N PRO A 245 5.51 15.03 -19.55
CA PRO A 245 5.30 14.78 -18.13
C PRO A 245 5.98 13.46 -17.70
N LEU A 246 7.31 13.38 -17.85
CA LEU A 246 8.14 12.19 -17.59
C LEU A 246 7.79 11.48 -16.27
N VAL A 247 7.62 12.22 -15.17
CA VAL A 247 7.28 11.63 -13.86
C VAL A 247 5.92 10.93 -13.86
N GLN A 248 4.94 11.39 -14.63
CA GLN A 248 3.64 10.70 -14.73
C GLN A 248 3.79 9.32 -15.38
N TYR A 249 4.61 9.19 -16.42
CA TYR A 249 4.94 7.91 -17.04
C TYR A 249 5.67 6.97 -16.07
N TYR A 250 6.57 7.51 -15.25
CA TYR A 250 7.30 6.73 -14.25
C TYR A 250 6.38 6.24 -13.13
N ARG A 251 5.51 7.11 -12.61
CA ARG A 251 4.49 6.73 -11.62
C ARG A 251 3.58 5.65 -12.17
N PHE A 252 3.10 5.83 -13.41
CA PHE A 252 2.31 4.83 -14.10
C PHE A 252 3.04 3.49 -14.19
N ALA A 253 4.27 3.49 -14.71
CA ALA A 253 5.06 2.26 -14.85
C ALA A 253 5.34 1.57 -13.52
N LYS A 254 5.68 2.32 -12.46
CA LYS A 254 5.83 1.76 -11.12
C LYS A 254 4.54 1.11 -10.65
N THR A 255 3.41 1.82 -10.70
CA THR A 255 2.11 1.27 -10.26
C THR A 255 1.76 -0.01 -11.02
N GLU A 256 1.96 -0.06 -12.33
CA GLU A 256 1.71 -1.25 -13.14
C GLU A 256 2.63 -2.43 -12.75
N ILE A 257 3.93 -2.18 -12.54
CA ILE A 257 4.87 -3.23 -12.10
C ILE A 257 4.47 -3.78 -10.72
N TRP A 258 4.13 -2.91 -9.77
CA TRP A 258 3.67 -3.33 -8.45
C TRP A 258 2.38 -4.13 -8.52
N GLN A 259 1.44 -3.74 -9.39
CA GLN A 259 0.21 -4.48 -9.62
C GLN A 259 0.49 -5.87 -10.20
N GLN A 260 1.37 -5.98 -11.20
CA GLN A 260 1.78 -7.25 -11.80
C GLN A 260 2.43 -8.18 -10.77
N GLU A 261 3.32 -7.65 -9.94
CA GLU A 261 3.99 -8.42 -8.88
C GLU A 261 2.99 -8.89 -7.82
N HIS A 262 2.05 -8.04 -7.41
CA HIS A 262 1.00 -8.41 -6.47
C HIS A 262 0.06 -9.50 -7.03
N ASP A 263 -0.31 -9.41 -8.30
CA ASP A 263 -1.14 -10.42 -8.96
C ASP A 263 -0.40 -11.74 -9.14
N LYS A 264 0.90 -11.68 -9.44
CA LYS A 264 1.80 -12.85 -9.47
C LYS A 264 1.89 -13.52 -8.10
N GLN A 265 2.10 -12.75 -7.02
CA GLN A 265 2.13 -13.27 -5.65
C GLN A 265 0.81 -13.94 -5.25
N LYS A 266 -0.33 -13.34 -5.62
CA LYS A 266 -1.65 -13.96 -5.40
C LYS A 266 -1.81 -15.27 -6.17
N SER A 267 -1.37 -15.31 -7.42
CA SER A 267 -1.40 -16.50 -8.27
C SER A 267 -0.51 -17.61 -7.71
N ASP A 268 0.73 -17.29 -7.33
CA ASP A 268 1.68 -18.22 -6.72
C ASP A 268 1.15 -18.77 -5.39
N ALA A 269 0.58 -17.91 -4.54
CA ALA A 269 -0.05 -18.33 -3.29
C ALA A 269 -1.27 -19.23 -3.55
N ALA A 270 -2.05 -18.98 -4.60
CA ALA A 270 -3.17 -19.84 -4.98
C ALA A 270 -2.70 -21.21 -5.49
N ARG A 271 -1.64 -21.24 -6.30
CA ARG A 271 -1.00 -22.47 -6.78
C ARG A 271 -0.49 -23.31 -5.61
N GLN A 272 0.27 -22.72 -4.69
CA GLN A 272 0.79 -23.40 -3.50
C GLN A 272 -0.34 -24.00 -2.64
N ARG A 273 -1.45 -23.27 -2.46
CA ARG A 273 -2.64 -23.79 -1.74
C ARG A 273 -3.26 -24.99 -2.47
N HIS A 274 -3.31 -24.96 -3.80
CA HIS A 274 -3.86 -26.05 -4.60
C HIS A 274 -2.98 -27.30 -4.52
N GLU A 275 -1.66 -27.15 -4.70
CA GLU A 275 -0.67 -28.22 -4.59
C GLU A 275 -0.72 -28.87 -3.19
N SER A 276 -0.70 -28.06 -2.12
CA SER A 276 -0.82 -28.54 -0.74
C SER A 276 -2.13 -29.31 -0.49
N ARG A 277 -3.23 -28.92 -1.15
CA ARG A 277 -4.51 -29.64 -1.06
C ARG A 277 -4.44 -30.98 -1.79
N LEU A 278 -3.84 -31.04 -2.97
CA LEU A 278 -3.66 -32.28 -3.72
C LEU A 278 -2.80 -33.28 -2.94
N GLU A 279 -1.66 -32.83 -2.39
CA GLU A 279 -0.78 -33.65 -1.56
C GLU A 279 -1.51 -34.22 -0.33
N ARG A 280 -2.35 -33.40 0.34
CA ARG A 280 -3.17 -33.87 1.47
C ARG A 280 -4.16 -34.95 1.03
N LEU A 281 -4.86 -34.75 -0.09
CA LEU A 281 -5.83 -35.71 -0.61
C LEU A 281 -5.16 -37.03 -1.04
N GLU A 282 -3.97 -36.97 -1.64
CA GLU A 282 -3.20 -38.16 -2.00
C GLU A 282 -2.72 -38.92 -0.76
N ARG A 283 -2.21 -38.22 0.26
CA ARG A 283 -1.85 -38.82 1.55
C ARG A 283 -3.05 -39.50 2.20
N GLU A 284 -4.19 -38.83 2.30
CA GLU A 284 -5.41 -39.43 2.85
C GLU A 284 -5.87 -40.66 2.04
N LYS A 285 -5.72 -40.63 0.71
CA LYS A 285 -6.06 -41.75 -0.18
C LYS A 285 -5.10 -42.94 0.03
N GLN A 286 -3.80 -42.68 0.16
CA GLN A 286 -2.79 -43.70 0.47
C GLN A 286 -3.02 -44.31 1.85
N GLU A 287 -3.20 -43.49 2.90
CA GLU A 287 -3.52 -43.95 4.25
C GLU A 287 -4.81 -44.79 4.30
N LYS A 288 -5.86 -44.36 3.58
CA LYS A 288 -7.10 -45.15 3.43
C LYS A 288 -6.81 -46.49 2.74
N LYS A 289 -6.09 -46.49 1.61
CA LYS A 289 -5.72 -47.73 0.90
C LYS A 289 -4.91 -48.68 1.78
N GLU A 290 -3.91 -48.17 2.51
CA GLU A 290 -3.11 -48.96 3.45
C GLU A 290 -3.97 -49.51 4.59
N ARG A 291 -4.86 -48.69 5.17
CA ARG A 291 -5.79 -49.14 6.22
C ARG A 291 -6.71 -50.24 5.71
N HIS A 292 -7.22 -50.13 4.48
CA HIS A 292 -8.03 -51.17 3.84
C HIS A 292 -7.20 -52.45 3.58
N ALA A 293 -5.96 -52.32 3.09
CA ALA A 293 -5.06 -53.46 2.87
C ALA A 293 -4.66 -54.18 4.18
N ARG A 294 -4.37 -53.42 5.25
CA ARG A 294 -4.11 -53.96 6.59
C ARG A 294 -5.33 -54.69 7.15
N LYS A 295 -6.54 -54.14 6.98
CA LYS A 295 -7.79 -54.82 7.37
C LYS A 295 -8.03 -56.11 6.57
N ALA A 296 -7.83 -56.07 5.24
CA ALA A 296 -8.02 -57.24 4.37
C ALA A 296 -7.01 -58.35 4.67
N SER A 297 -5.74 -58.02 4.91
CA SER A 297 -4.72 -58.99 5.31
C SER A 297 -4.95 -59.56 6.72
N ALA A 298 -5.46 -58.76 7.66
CA ALA A 298 -5.86 -59.24 8.99
C ALA A 298 -7.07 -60.19 8.93
N LEU A 299 -8.04 -59.93 8.04
CA LEU A 299 -9.16 -60.84 7.77
C LEU A 299 -8.68 -62.15 7.14
N LYS A 300 -7.82 -62.10 6.11
CA LYS A 300 -7.22 -63.30 5.51
C LYS A 300 -6.37 -64.11 6.49
N LYS A 301 -5.64 -63.45 7.40
CA LYS A 301 -4.91 -64.13 8.48
C LYS A 301 -5.86 -64.81 9.46
N LYS A 302 -6.98 -64.18 9.81
CA LYS A 302 -8.03 -64.80 10.65
C LYS A 302 -8.67 -66.01 9.98
N ASP A 303 -8.95 -65.95 8.67
CA ASP A 303 -9.48 -67.07 7.90
C ASP A 303 -8.46 -68.22 7.78
N ALA A 304 -7.15 -67.91 7.71
CA ALA A 304 -6.07 -68.90 7.62
C ALA A 304 -5.67 -69.53 8.97
N THR A 305 -5.98 -68.90 10.11
CA THR A 305 -5.68 -69.45 11.45
C THR A 305 -6.82 -70.26 12.08
N GLY A 306 -7.90 -70.54 11.33
CA GLY A 306 -8.88 -71.57 11.68
C GLY A 306 -9.84 -71.19 12.81
N ASN A 307 -11.13 -71.12 12.48
CA ASN A 307 -12.13 -71.98 13.10
C ASN A 307 -13.37 -72.03 12.19
N ASP A 308 -13.43 -73.03 11.32
CA ASP A 308 -14.66 -73.40 10.62
C ASP A 308 -15.68 -73.91 11.64
N LYS A 309 -16.70 -73.10 11.92
CA LYS A 309 -18.09 -73.44 12.30
C LYS A 309 -18.72 -72.31 13.14
N ALA A 310 -19.27 -71.30 12.47
CA ALA A 310 -20.48 -70.61 12.91
C ALA A 310 -21.00 -69.76 11.74
N ALA A 311 -22.27 -69.96 11.36
CA ALA A 311 -22.95 -69.10 10.42
C ALA A 311 -22.84 -67.64 10.89
N ASP A 312 -22.22 -66.79 10.06
CA ASP A 312 -21.85 -65.41 10.39
C ASP A 312 -23.11 -64.58 10.77
N PRO A 313 -23.32 -64.25 12.05
CA PRO A 313 -24.53 -63.58 12.53
C PRO A 313 -24.71 -62.17 11.94
N LYS A 314 -23.66 -61.58 11.35
CA LYS A 314 -23.74 -60.28 10.67
C LYS A 314 -24.48 -60.33 9.33
N LYS A 315 -24.35 -61.41 8.55
CA LYS A 315 -25.07 -61.53 7.27
C LYS A 315 -26.58 -61.67 7.49
N ALA A 316 -26.99 -62.40 8.53
CA ALA A 316 -28.39 -62.50 8.94
C ALA A 316 -28.95 -61.16 9.43
N ALA A 317 -28.18 -60.38 10.20
CA ALA A 317 -28.61 -59.07 10.68
C ALA A 317 -28.77 -58.02 9.55
N ILE A 318 -27.93 -58.09 8.50
CA ILE A 318 -28.00 -57.18 7.36
C ILE A 318 -29.24 -57.47 6.49
N MET A 319 -29.57 -58.73 6.25
CA MET A 319 -30.80 -59.09 5.53
C MET A 319 -32.06 -58.69 6.31
N ALA A 320 -32.09 -58.94 7.63
CA ALA A 320 -33.21 -58.53 8.48
C ALA A 320 -33.37 -56.99 8.54
N ALA A 321 -32.28 -56.22 8.43
CA ALA A 321 -32.34 -54.76 8.37
C ALA A 321 -32.85 -54.25 7.01
N LEU A 322 -32.46 -54.89 5.90
CA LEU A 322 -32.96 -54.57 4.56
C LEU A 322 -34.47 -54.86 4.42
N GLU A 323 -34.94 -55.98 4.97
CA GLU A 323 -36.37 -56.32 5.02
C GLU A 323 -37.16 -55.31 5.87
N ARG A 324 -36.62 -54.87 7.01
CA ARG A 324 -37.25 -53.81 7.83
C ARG A 324 -37.33 -52.46 7.12
N VAL A 325 -36.34 -52.13 6.29
CA VAL A 325 -36.36 -50.88 5.49
C VAL A 325 -37.32 -51.00 4.31
N GLN A 326 -37.43 -52.16 3.67
CA GLN A 326 -38.42 -52.41 2.62
C GLN A 326 -39.86 -52.40 3.17
N GLN A 327 -40.09 -53.00 4.33
CA GLN A 327 -41.39 -52.94 5.02
C GLN A 327 -41.74 -51.52 5.46
N LYS A 328 -40.76 -50.73 5.93
CA LYS A 328 -40.97 -49.30 6.23
C LYS A 328 -41.22 -48.45 4.98
N LYS A 329 -40.61 -48.78 3.84
CA LYS A 329 -40.91 -48.12 2.55
C LYS A 329 -42.27 -48.50 1.98
N GLN A 330 -42.76 -49.71 2.24
CA GLN A 330 -44.11 -50.15 1.83
C GLN A 330 -45.21 -49.61 2.75
N GLN A 331 -44.90 -49.31 4.03
CA GLN A 331 -45.85 -48.70 4.97
C GLN A 331 -45.82 -47.17 5.01
N ALA A 332 -44.75 -46.54 4.53
CA ALA A 332 -44.66 -45.09 4.38
C ALA A 332 -44.96 -44.68 2.94
N HIS A 333 -46.25 -44.61 2.58
CA HIS A 333 -46.70 -43.67 1.56
C HIS A 333 -46.39 -42.28 2.13
N ILE A 334 -45.28 -41.67 1.73
CA ILE A 334 -44.92 -40.31 2.15
C ILE A 334 -45.81 -39.36 1.34
N GLU A 335 -47.02 -39.12 1.83
CA GLU A 335 -47.73 -37.88 1.50
C GLU A 335 -47.11 -36.74 2.33
N PRO A 336 -46.72 -35.61 1.70
CA PRO A 336 -46.20 -34.46 2.42
C PRO A 336 -47.32 -33.85 3.29
N LYS A 337 -47.14 -33.96 4.62
CA LYS A 337 -48.10 -33.59 5.68
C LYS A 337 -48.42 -32.09 5.84
N ASN A 338 -48.25 -31.25 4.82
CA ASN A 338 -48.31 -29.80 5.02
C ASN A 338 -49.10 -29.03 3.95
N VAL A 339 -50.36 -29.44 3.70
CA VAL A 339 -51.29 -28.70 2.83
C VAL A 339 -52.59 -28.25 3.51
N ASP A 340 -52.88 -28.68 4.74
CA ASP A 340 -54.23 -28.51 5.30
C ASP A 340 -54.54 -27.10 5.83
N HIS A 341 -53.56 -26.18 5.91
CA HIS A 341 -53.78 -24.77 6.25
C HIS A 341 -52.73 -23.83 5.61
N LEU A 342 -52.77 -23.67 4.29
CA LEU A 342 -51.92 -22.71 3.58
C LEU A 342 -52.62 -21.36 3.41
N THR A 343 -51.90 -20.26 3.67
CA THR A 343 -52.37 -18.92 3.29
C THR A 343 -52.29 -18.74 1.77
N LYS A 344 -53.11 -17.85 1.17
CA LYS A 344 -53.12 -17.64 -0.30
C LYS A 344 -51.74 -17.31 -0.89
N ALA A 345 -50.88 -16.63 -0.13
CA ALA A 345 -49.51 -16.32 -0.54
C ALA A 345 -48.62 -17.57 -0.61
N GLN A 346 -48.74 -18.46 0.37
CA GLN A 346 -47.98 -19.71 0.41
C GLN A 346 -48.42 -20.68 -0.69
N GLN A 347 -49.72 -20.71 -1.02
CA GLN A 347 -50.20 -21.50 -2.15
C GLN A 347 -49.64 -20.99 -3.48
N HIS A 348 -49.57 -19.68 -3.69
CA HIS A 348 -49.00 -19.09 -4.89
C HIS A 348 -47.50 -19.38 -5.06
N GLU A 349 -46.72 -19.36 -3.98
CA GLU A 349 -45.30 -19.72 -4.03
C GLU A 349 -45.08 -21.21 -4.36
N ILE A 350 -45.95 -22.08 -3.86
CA ILE A 350 -45.90 -23.52 -4.17
C ILE A 350 -46.23 -23.74 -5.65
N ASP A 351 -47.28 -23.11 -6.16
CA ASP A 351 -47.69 -23.23 -7.57
C ASP A 351 -46.59 -22.72 -8.52
N GLU A 352 -45.91 -21.62 -8.17
CA GLU A 352 -44.76 -21.11 -8.92
C GLU A 352 -43.55 -22.08 -8.90
N ALA A 353 -43.28 -22.69 -7.75
CA ALA A 353 -42.17 -23.62 -7.61
C ALA A 353 -42.42 -24.92 -8.38
N ASP A 354 -43.67 -25.37 -8.45
CA ASP A 354 -44.06 -26.56 -9.19
C ASP A 354 -44.12 -26.29 -10.70
N ALA A 355 -44.54 -25.10 -11.13
CA ALA A 355 -44.42 -24.67 -12.52
C ALA A 355 -42.96 -24.65 -13.00
N ARG A 356 -42.03 -24.17 -12.16
CA ARG A 356 -40.59 -24.21 -12.45
C ARG A 356 -40.03 -25.63 -12.56
N ARG A 357 -40.46 -26.54 -11.68
CA ARG A 357 -40.05 -27.94 -11.73
C ARG A 357 -40.59 -28.66 -12.98
N ALA A 358 -41.84 -28.41 -13.35
CA ALA A 358 -42.43 -28.97 -14.57
C ALA A 358 -41.73 -28.46 -15.85
N ALA A 359 -41.31 -27.20 -15.88
CA ALA A 359 -40.53 -26.64 -16.97
C ALA A 359 -39.13 -27.28 -17.09
N ALA A 360 -38.43 -27.46 -15.96
CA ALA A 360 -37.13 -28.14 -15.94
C ALA A 360 -37.25 -29.61 -16.40
N HIS A 361 -38.31 -30.31 -15.99
CA HIS A 361 -38.55 -31.70 -16.37
C HIS A 361 -38.87 -31.86 -17.86
N LYS A 362 -39.50 -30.87 -18.49
CA LYS A 362 -39.71 -30.82 -19.95
C LYS A 362 -38.40 -30.56 -20.70
N GLN A 363 -37.55 -29.66 -20.19
CA GLN A 363 -36.23 -29.42 -20.79
C GLN A 363 -35.33 -30.65 -20.73
N ASP A 364 -35.35 -31.42 -19.64
CA ASP A 364 -34.56 -32.66 -19.52
C ASP A 364 -35.06 -33.79 -20.44
N GLN A 365 -36.37 -33.80 -20.77
CA GLN A 365 -36.95 -34.76 -21.73
C GLN A 365 -36.66 -34.37 -23.18
N GLU A 366 -36.66 -33.07 -23.51
CA GLU A 366 -36.29 -32.57 -24.84
C GLU A 366 -34.78 -32.66 -25.11
N SER A 367 -33.91 -32.66 -24.08
CA SER A 367 -32.46 -32.86 -24.25
C SER A 367 -32.03 -34.32 -24.34
N SER A 368 -32.95 -35.27 -24.09
CA SER A 368 -32.67 -36.72 -24.10
C SER A 368 -33.31 -37.47 -25.30
N SER A 369 -33.94 -36.73 -26.22
CA SER A 369 -34.41 -37.22 -27.54
C SER A 369 -33.56 -36.60 -28.63
#